data_AF-A0AAV4TDB6-F1
#
_entry.id   AF-A0AAV4TDB6-F1
#
_cell.length_a   1.000
_cell.length_b   1.000
_cell.length_c   1.000
_cell.angle_alpha   90.00
_cell.angle_beta   90.00
_cell.angle_gamma   90.00
#
_symmetry.space_group_name_H-M   'P 1'
#
loop_
_entity.id
_entity.type
_entity.pdbx_description
1 polymer ?
#
loop_
_entity_poly.entity_id
_entity_poly.type
_entity_poly.pdbx_seq_one_letter_code
_entity_poly.pdbx_strand_id
1 'polypeptide(L)'
;MDSSETETFCHHMNIKHRAAQDLEKDAQQLFLSFYFEDLNSQENSSPCFVDAVIYALRANGLLVFVPKYGIKGAVCLCNKDRKVALVNDSVEWTDGKLISTESKLTVQANGTSQHYHIFDHVTVCVKVQKSRSHQHRIVLDMVDNKPFAKDFNEVKKERMDLTFLQESKDVDIDSPEAELKNSIPTEPEENMYLFLQKIRNLTLN
;
A
#
# COMPACT_ATOMS: atom_id res chain seq x y z
N MET A 1 -4.93 -48.65 -0.51
CA MET A 1 -4.67 -47.37 -1.20
C MET A 1 -3.33 -47.55 -1.86
N ASP A 2 -3.36 -47.81 -3.16
CA ASP A 2 -2.13 -48.01 -3.92
C ASP A 2 -1.36 -46.69 -4.00
N SER A 3 -0.03 -46.75 -4.00
CA SER A 3 0.82 -45.56 -4.05
C SER A 3 0.46 -44.64 -5.23
N SER A 4 0.07 -45.24 -6.36
CA SER A 4 -0.36 -44.51 -7.57
C SER A 4 -1.69 -43.74 -7.38
N GLU A 5 -2.64 -44.28 -6.61
CA GLU A 5 -3.90 -43.60 -6.30
C GLU A 5 -3.66 -42.36 -5.41
N THR A 6 -2.73 -42.47 -4.47
CA THR A 6 -2.39 -41.32 -3.61
C THR A 6 -1.67 -40.22 -4.36
N GLU A 7 -0.79 -40.57 -5.30
CA GLU A 7 -0.06 -39.61 -6.12
C GLU A 7 -1.01 -38.83 -7.05
N THR A 8 -1.92 -39.56 -7.72
CA THR A 8 -2.94 -38.94 -8.59
C THR A 8 -3.88 -38.03 -7.80
N PHE A 9 -4.30 -38.43 -6.60
CA PHE A 9 -5.09 -37.59 -5.71
C PHE A 9 -4.36 -36.31 -5.27
N CYS A 10 -3.09 -36.43 -4.84
CA CYS A 10 -2.26 -35.28 -4.48
C CYS A 10 -2.06 -34.32 -5.65
N HIS A 11 -1.81 -34.84 -6.85
CA HIS A 11 -1.67 -34.03 -8.05
C HIS A 11 -2.95 -33.23 -8.35
N HIS A 12 -4.11 -33.89 -8.25
CA HIS A 12 -5.41 -33.24 -8.45
C HIS A 12 -5.68 -32.14 -7.41
N MET A 13 -5.34 -32.38 -6.15
CA MET A 13 -5.44 -31.37 -5.09
C MET A 13 -4.56 -30.16 -5.37
N ASN A 14 -3.31 -30.36 -5.82
CA ASN A 14 -2.39 -29.27 -6.14
C ASN A 14 -2.90 -28.42 -7.31
N ILE A 15 -3.47 -29.05 -8.35
CA ILE A 15 -4.10 -28.33 -9.46
C ILE A 15 -5.27 -27.49 -8.95
N LYS A 16 -6.17 -28.09 -8.16
CA LYS A 16 -7.34 -27.39 -7.62
C LYS A 16 -6.95 -26.23 -6.70
N HIS A 17 -5.94 -26.42 -5.86
CA HIS A 17 -5.42 -25.38 -4.99
C HIS A 17 -4.88 -24.19 -5.79
N ARG A 18 -4.06 -24.46 -6.82
CA ARG A 18 -3.57 -23.40 -7.71
C ARG A 18 -4.72 -22.69 -8.42
N ALA A 19 -5.67 -23.43 -8.97
CA ALA A 19 -6.84 -22.85 -9.64
C ALA A 19 -7.69 -21.98 -8.70
N ALA A 20 -7.84 -22.39 -7.43
CA ALA A 20 -8.55 -21.60 -6.42
C ALA A 20 -7.81 -20.29 -6.10
N GLN A 21 -6.48 -20.33 -5.97
CA GLN A 21 -5.67 -19.12 -5.75
C GLN A 21 -5.71 -18.15 -6.94
N ASP A 22 -5.71 -18.68 -8.16
CA ASP A 22 -5.82 -17.85 -9.36
C ASP A 22 -7.23 -17.21 -9.45
N LEU A 23 -8.28 -17.98 -9.17
CA LEU A 23 -9.66 -17.46 -9.08
C LEU A 23 -9.81 -16.36 -8.01
N GLU A 24 -9.20 -16.53 -6.84
CA GLU A 24 -9.23 -15.53 -5.78
C GLU A 24 -8.61 -14.21 -6.23
N LYS A 25 -7.43 -14.26 -6.87
CA LYS A 25 -6.76 -13.06 -7.40
C LYS A 25 -7.61 -12.38 -8.47
N ASP A 26 -8.20 -13.14 -9.37
CA ASP A 26 -9.05 -12.61 -10.45
C ASP A 26 -10.31 -11.95 -9.89
N ALA A 27 -10.93 -12.56 -8.87
CA ALA A 27 -12.08 -11.99 -8.16
C ALA A 27 -11.71 -10.69 -7.45
N GLN A 28 -10.58 -10.65 -6.72
CA GLN A 28 -10.10 -9.43 -6.07
C GLN A 28 -9.86 -8.30 -7.10
N GLN A 29 -9.21 -8.61 -8.23
CA GLN A 29 -8.99 -7.63 -9.30
C GLN A 29 -10.31 -7.11 -9.88
N LEU A 30 -11.31 -7.98 -10.06
CA LEU A 30 -12.63 -7.58 -10.55
C LEU A 30 -13.33 -6.63 -9.58
N PHE A 31 -13.37 -6.96 -8.29
CA PHE A 31 -14.01 -6.12 -7.28
C PHE A 31 -13.33 -4.76 -7.16
N LEU A 32 -11.99 -4.72 -7.17
CA LEU A 32 -11.26 -3.46 -7.17
C LEU A 32 -11.55 -2.64 -8.42
N SER A 33 -11.72 -3.27 -9.60
CA SER A 33 -12.08 -2.55 -10.82
C SER A 33 -13.46 -1.87 -10.71
N PHE A 34 -14.45 -2.53 -10.11
CA PHE A 34 -15.76 -1.93 -9.87
C PHE A 34 -15.69 -0.82 -8.82
N TYR A 35 -14.91 -1.00 -7.75
CA TYR A 35 -14.70 0.03 -6.73
C TYR A 35 -14.14 1.32 -7.34
N PHE A 36 -13.06 1.22 -8.13
CA PHE A 36 -12.48 2.40 -8.78
C PHE A 36 -13.36 2.97 -9.89
N GLU A 37 -14.19 2.15 -10.55
CA GLU A 37 -15.18 2.68 -11.51
C GLU A 37 -16.26 3.50 -10.85
N ASP A 38 -16.80 3.04 -9.72
CA ASP A 38 -17.82 3.76 -8.96
C ASP A 38 -17.25 5.08 -8.43
N LEU A 39 -16.05 5.04 -7.85
CA LEU A 39 -15.34 6.24 -7.41
C LEU A 39 -15.14 7.25 -8.55
N ASN A 40 -14.75 6.81 -9.74
CA ASN A 40 -14.52 7.70 -10.89
C ASN A 40 -15.81 8.18 -11.58
N SER A 41 -16.95 7.53 -11.33
CA SER A 41 -18.24 7.86 -11.98
C SER A 41 -19.03 8.93 -11.24
N GLN A 42 -18.70 9.21 -9.97
CA GLN A 42 -19.31 10.30 -9.22
C GLN A 42 -18.84 11.65 -9.80
N GLU A 43 -19.78 12.49 -10.28
CA GLU A 43 -19.53 13.73 -11.06
C GLU A 43 -18.58 14.76 -10.42
N ASN A 44 -18.23 14.61 -9.14
CA ASN A 44 -17.32 15.52 -8.40
C ASN A 44 -16.07 14.82 -7.85
N SER A 45 -15.78 13.58 -8.25
CA SER A 45 -14.63 12.87 -7.71
C SER A 45 -13.32 13.34 -8.35
N SER A 46 -12.36 13.66 -7.49
CA SER A 46 -10.98 13.88 -7.93
C SER A 46 -10.35 12.55 -8.36
N PRO A 47 -9.40 12.55 -9.32
CA PRO A 47 -8.64 11.35 -9.67
C PRO A 47 -8.05 10.67 -8.42
N CYS A 48 -8.10 9.34 -8.39
CA CYS A 48 -7.63 8.55 -7.25
C CYS A 48 -6.10 8.55 -7.18
N PHE A 49 -5.54 9.56 -6.50
CA PHE A 49 -4.12 9.63 -6.17
C PHE A 49 -3.81 8.86 -4.89
N VAL A 50 -2.72 8.08 -4.92
CA VAL A 50 -2.28 7.24 -3.81
C VAL A 50 -0.78 7.20 -3.72
N ASP A 51 -0.29 6.93 -2.52
CA ASP A 51 1.10 6.59 -2.29
C ASP A 51 1.42 5.16 -2.76
N ALA A 52 2.55 5.00 -3.45
CA ALA A 52 3.04 3.72 -3.90
C ALA A 52 4.54 3.58 -3.65
N VAL A 53 4.96 2.35 -3.31
CA VAL A 53 6.35 2.01 -3.04
C VAL A 53 6.93 1.24 -4.21
N ILE A 54 8.08 1.69 -4.73
CA ILE A 54 8.79 0.97 -5.78
C ILE A 54 9.38 -0.31 -5.18
N TYR A 55 8.99 -1.49 -5.64
CA TYR A 55 9.56 -2.75 -5.15
C TYR A 55 10.53 -3.40 -6.14
N ALA A 56 10.46 -3.01 -7.42
CA ALA A 56 11.39 -3.49 -8.43
C ALA A 56 11.47 -2.52 -9.63
N LEU A 57 12.57 -2.59 -10.35
CA LEU A 57 12.82 -1.76 -11.53
C LEU A 57 12.75 -2.61 -12.81
N ARG A 58 12.36 -1.96 -13.92
CA ARG A 58 12.30 -2.55 -15.26
C ARG A 58 12.93 -1.60 -16.27
N ALA A 59 13.36 -2.14 -17.41
CA ALA A 59 13.97 -1.36 -18.48
C ALA A 59 13.08 -0.25 -19.07
N ASN A 60 11.76 -0.32 -18.88
CA ASN A 60 10.79 0.65 -19.40
C ASN A 60 10.04 1.41 -18.30
N GLY A 61 10.36 1.19 -17.01
CA GLY A 61 9.63 1.80 -15.91
C GLY A 61 9.80 1.10 -14.56
N LEU A 62 8.79 1.24 -13.72
CA LEU A 62 8.82 0.88 -12.30
C LEU A 62 7.76 -0.19 -12.01
N LEU A 63 8.05 -1.09 -11.08
CA LEU A 63 7.04 -1.93 -10.45
C LEU A 63 6.76 -1.39 -9.05
N VAL A 64 5.51 -1.02 -8.82
CA VAL A 64 5.08 -0.36 -7.59
C VAL A 64 4.03 -1.19 -6.86
N PHE A 65 4.02 -1.05 -5.54
CA PHE A 65 3.02 -1.61 -4.65
C PHE A 65 2.28 -0.46 -3.98
N VAL A 66 0.95 -0.48 -4.04
CA VAL A 66 0.05 0.48 -3.38
C VAL A 66 -0.45 -0.17 -2.07
N PRO A 67 0.08 0.21 -0.90
CA PRO A 67 -0.27 -0.46 0.36
C PRO A 67 -1.74 -0.33 0.73
N LYS A 68 -2.34 0.85 0.47
CA LYS A 68 -3.74 1.17 0.82
C LYS A 68 -4.76 0.17 0.26
N TYR A 69 -4.51 -0.33 -0.94
CA TYR A 69 -5.42 -1.23 -1.65
C TYR A 69 -4.83 -2.62 -1.90
N GLY A 70 -3.59 -2.87 -1.47
CA GLY A 70 -2.91 -4.14 -1.72
C GLY A 70 -2.59 -4.41 -3.19
N ILE A 71 -2.52 -3.37 -4.03
CA ILE A 71 -2.39 -3.52 -5.50
C ILE A 71 -0.92 -3.48 -5.90
N LYS A 72 -0.52 -4.40 -6.78
CA LYS A 72 0.78 -4.35 -7.47
C LYS A 72 0.57 -3.99 -8.93
N GLY A 73 1.39 -3.11 -9.47
CA GLY A 73 1.27 -2.70 -10.86
C GLY A 73 2.57 -2.15 -11.44
N ALA A 74 2.61 -2.11 -12.77
CA ALA A 74 3.70 -1.48 -13.49
C ALA A 74 3.33 -0.02 -13.81
N VAL A 75 4.28 0.87 -13.62
CA VAL A 75 4.21 2.27 -14.02
C VAL A 75 5.22 2.47 -15.15
N CYS A 76 4.73 2.75 -16.36
CA CYS A 76 5.57 2.94 -17.53
C CYS A 76 6.17 4.34 -17.53
N LEU A 77 7.50 4.44 -17.57
CA LEU A 77 8.22 5.71 -17.75
C LEU A 77 8.66 5.92 -19.20
N CYS A 78 8.40 4.94 -20.08
CA CYS A 78 8.68 5.01 -21.50
C CYS A 78 7.41 4.66 -22.28
N ASN A 79 7.04 5.53 -23.22
CA ASN A 79 5.89 5.32 -24.11
C ASN A 79 6.31 4.50 -25.35
N LYS A 80 5.33 4.04 -26.13
CA LYS A 80 5.54 3.29 -27.38
C LYS A 80 6.40 4.08 -28.40
N ASP A 81 6.30 5.41 -28.35
CA ASP A 81 7.09 6.32 -29.21
C ASP A 81 8.53 6.54 -28.70
N ARG A 82 8.99 5.76 -27.71
CA ARG A 82 10.31 5.88 -27.06
C ARG A 82 10.59 7.21 -26.35
N LYS A 83 9.53 7.96 -26.05
CA LYS A 83 9.58 9.15 -25.19
C LYS A 83 9.59 8.74 -23.73
N VAL A 84 10.36 9.47 -22.92
CA VAL A 84 10.46 9.24 -21.47
C VAL A 84 9.59 10.23 -20.70
N ALA A 85 9.05 9.78 -19.58
CA ALA A 85 8.24 10.57 -18.66
C ALA A 85 9.14 11.38 -17.72
N LEU A 86 9.07 12.71 -17.82
CA LEU A 86 9.72 13.64 -16.91
C LEU A 86 8.68 14.22 -15.94
N VAL A 87 8.95 14.10 -14.64
CA VAL A 87 8.02 14.51 -13.57
C VAL A 87 8.45 15.85 -12.96
N ASN A 88 7.88 16.95 -13.41
CA ASN A 88 8.12 18.27 -12.83
C ASN A 88 6.92 18.67 -11.96
N ASP A 89 6.01 19.50 -12.49
CA ASP A 89 4.68 19.75 -11.89
C ASP A 89 3.60 18.83 -12.48
N SER A 90 3.85 18.32 -13.67
CA SER A 90 3.04 17.31 -14.35
C SER A 90 3.96 16.36 -15.13
N VAL A 91 3.41 15.22 -15.55
CA VAL A 91 4.18 14.23 -16.31
C VAL A 91 4.22 14.61 -17.78
N GLU A 92 5.40 15.01 -18.24
CA GLU A 92 5.64 15.39 -19.63
C GLU A 92 6.42 14.30 -20.38
N TRP A 93 5.97 13.98 -21.59
CA TRP A 93 6.62 12.99 -22.45
C TRP A 93 7.61 13.67 -23.39
N THR A 94 8.89 13.44 -23.15
CA THR A 94 10.00 14.11 -23.86
C THR A 94 10.96 13.09 -24.47
N ASP A 95 11.75 13.52 -25.45
CA ASP A 95 12.77 12.67 -26.03
C ASP A 95 13.95 12.56 -25.05
N GLY A 96 14.28 11.32 -24.68
CA GLY A 96 15.28 11.07 -23.66
C GLY A 96 15.71 9.62 -23.60
N LYS A 97 16.47 9.28 -22.56
CA LYS A 97 17.01 7.94 -22.34
C LYS A 97 16.65 7.45 -20.94
N LEU A 98 16.32 6.16 -20.87
CA LEU A 98 16.13 5.46 -19.62
C LEU A 98 17.35 4.55 -19.38
N ILE A 99 18.03 4.77 -18.26
CA ILE A 99 19.19 3.99 -17.85
C ILE A 99 18.83 3.23 -16.60
N SER A 100 18.70 1.90 -16.71
CA SER A 100 18.43 1.03 -15.57
C SER A 100 19.73 0.41 -15.06
N THR A 101 20.00 0.62 -13.77
CA THR A 101 20.99 -0.11 -12.98
C THR A 101 20.25 -1.03 -12.01
N GLU A 102 20.95 -1.92 -11.29
CA GLU A 102 20.32 -2.90 -10.39
C GLU A 102 19.43 -2.26 -9.31
N SER A 103 19.86 -1.14 -8.73
CA SER A 103 19.15 -0.47 -7.63
C SER A 103 18.55 0.89 -7.98
N LYS A 104 18.77 1.36 -9.21
CA LYS A 104 18.44 2.73 -9.63
C LYS A 104 17.99 2.79 -11.09
N LEU A 105 16.90 3.50 -11.34
CA LEU A 105 16.44 3.86 -12.68
C LEU A 105 16.63 5.37 -12.88
N THR A 106 17.30 5.75 -13.95
CA THR A 106 17.59 7.14 -14.28
C THR A 106 16.88 7.54 -15.56
N VAL A 107 16.04 8.57 -15.49
CA VAL A 107 15.43 9.22 -16.65
C VAL A 107 16.26 10.46 -16.99
N GLN A 108 16.83 10.51 -18.19
CA GLN A 108 17.55 11.69 -18.70
C GLN A 108 16.80 12.29 -19.89
N ALA A 109 16.34 13.54 -19.75
CA ALA A 109 15.70 14.29 -20.82
C ALA A 109 15.91 15.79 -20.61
N ASN A 110 16.04 16.56 -21.69
CA ASN A 110 16.13 18.03 -21.66
C ASN A 110 17.16 18.59 -20.67
N GLY A 111 18.30 17.92 -20.49
CA GLY A 111 19.33 18.31 -19.52
C GLY A 111 18.99 18.05 -18.04
N THR A 112 17.80 17.52 -17.77
CA THR A 112 17.35 17.11 -16.43
C THR A 112 17.52 15.61 -16.24
N SER A 113 17.93 15.19 -15.05
CA SER A 113 18.11 13.78 -14.70
C SER A 113 17.28 13.46 -13.45
N GLN A 114 16.33 12.55 -13.58
CA GLN A 114 15.51 12.05 -12.48
C GLN A 114 15.94 10.64 -12.09
N HIS A 115 15.88 10.34 -10.80
CA HIS A 115 16.42 9.13 -10.23
C HIS A 115 15.35 8.47 -9.36
N TYR A 116 15.15 7.18 -9.60
CA TYR A 116 14.19 6.36 -8.87
C TYR A 116 14.93 5.15 -8.30
N HIS A 117 14.83 4.92 -6.99
CA HIS A 117 15.43 3.77 -6.33
C HIS A 117 14.35 2.78 -5.87
N ILE A 118 14.79 1.57 -5.59
CA ILE A 118 13.93 0.59 -4.92
C ILE A 118 13.61 1.12 -3.52
N PHE A 119 12.36 0.95 -3.09
CA PHE A 119 11.75 1.42 -1.86
C PHE A 119 11.49 2.92 -1.76
N ASP A 120 11.77 3.69 -2.83
CA ASP A 120 11.31 5.07 -2.89
C ASP A 120 9.78 5.11 -3.02
N HIS A 121 9.19 6.13 -2.40
CA HIS A 121 7.75 6.42 -2.46
C HIS A 121 7.45 7.39 -3.60
N VAL A 122 6.41 7.08 -4.37
CA VAL A 122 5.94 7.87 -5.50
C VAL A 122 4.43 8.03 -5.46
N THR A 123 3.92 9.11 -6.02
CA THR A 123 2.49 9.33 -6.15
C THR A 123 2.01 8.77 -7.49
N VAL A 124 1.03 7.87 -7.43
CA VAL A 124 0.42 7.26 -8.62
C VAL A 124 -1.08 7.55 -8.68
N CYS A 125 -1.61 7.61 -9.89
CA CYS A 125 -3.03 7.70 -10.16
C CYS A 125 -3.55 6.31 -10.52
N VAL A 126 -4.57 5.85 -9.80
CA VAL A 126 -5.25 4.58 -10.09
C VAL A 126 -6.36 4.84 -11.12
N LYS A 127 -6.27 4.16 -12.26
CA LYS A 127 -7.27 4.23 -13.34
C LYS A 127 -7.77 2.84 -13.72
N VAL A 128 -9.01 2.78 -14.20
CA VAL A 128 -9.58 1.54 -14.73
C VAL A 128 -9.60 1.60 -16.25
N GLN A 129 -8.84 0.72 -16.89
CA GLN A 129 -8.89 0.50 -18.32
C GLN A 129 -10.02 -0.50 -18.61
N LYS A 130 -11.15 0.03 -19.10
CA LYS A 130 -12.28 -0.79 -19.56
C LYS A 130 -11.89 -1.56 -20.82
N SER A 131 -12.38 -2.78 -20.93
CA SER A 131 -12.19 -3.65 -22.09
C SER A 131 -13.52 -4.27 -22.49
N ARG A 132 -13.77 -4.40 -23.79
CA ARG A 132 -15.02 -5.00 -24.30
C ARG A 132 -15.00 -6.53 -24.29
N SER A 133 -13.81 -7.11 -24.42
CA SER A 133 -13.63 -8.55 -24.65
C SER A 133 -12.85 -9.25 -23.55
N HIS A 134 -12.31 -8.49 -22.59
CA HIS A 134 -11.50 -8.99 -21.49
C HIS A 134 -11.90 -8.31 -20.18
N GLN A 135 -11.47 -8.88 -19.05
CA GLN A 135 -11.66 -8.26 -17.74
C GLN A 135 -11.05 -6.84 -17.70
N HIS A 136 -11.70 -5.95 -16.97
CA HIS A 136 -11.19 -4.61 -16.74
C HIS A 136 -9.86 -4.66 -15.99
N ARG A 137 -8.95 -3.76 -16.37
CA ARG A 137 -7.59 -3.75 -15.83
C ARG A 137 -7.33 -2.47 -15.05
N ILE A 138 -6.75 -2.63 -13.86
CA ILE A 138 -6.25 -1.50 -13.08
C ILE A 138 -4.91 -1.07 -13.66
N VAL A 139 -4.79 0.21 -13.96
CA VAL A 139 -3.59 0.84 -14.52
C VAL A 139 -3.12 1.90 -13.55
N LEU A 140 -1.81 1.95 -13.33
CA LEU A 140 -1.16 2.91 -12.46
C LEU A 140 -0.34 3.86 -13.34
N ASP A 141 -0.70 5.14 -13.30
CA ASP A 141 0.05 6.19 -13.98
C ASP A 141 0.86 6.98 -12.95
N MET A 142 2.08 7.36 -13.31
CA MET A 142 2.88 8.26 -12.48
C MET A 142 2.24 9.65 -12.44
N VAL A 143 2.28 10.30 -11.28
CA VAL A 143 1.83 11.68 -11.10
C VAL A 143 2.96 12.53 -10.56
N ASP A 144 3.58 12.09 -9.46
CA ASP A 144 4.68 12.78 -8.81
C ASP A 144 5.76 11.77 -8.38
N ASN A 145 7.01 12.22 -8.32
CA ASN A 145 8.16 11.45 -7.83
C ASN A 145 8.32 11.55 -6.31
N LYS A 146 7.37 12.19 -5.62
CA LYS A 146 7.31 12.33 -4.17
C LYS A 146 6.20 11.49 -3.56
N PRO A 147 6.32 11.15 -2.26
CA PRO A 147 5.27 10.47 -1.51
C PRO A 147 3.96 11.27 -1.48
N PHE A 148 2.83 10.56 -1.51
CA PHE A 148 1.52 11.22 -1.46
C PHE A 148 1.13 11.60 -0.03
N ALA A 149 1.17 12.91 0.28
CA ALA A 149 1.06 13.41 1.65
C ALA A 149 -0.23 13.02 2.41
N LYS A 150 -1.35 12.79 1.70
CA LYS A 150 -2.62 12.45 2.35
C LYS A 150 -2.57 11.09 3.04
N ASP A 151 -2.02 10.08 2.36
CA ASP A 151 -1.93 8.72 2.90
C ASP A 151 -0.98 8.66 4.11
N PHE A 152 0.11 9.44 4.11
CA PHE A 152 0.99 9.56 5.27
C PHE A 152 0.34 10.22 6.48
N ASN A 153 -0.53 11.20 6.25
CA ASN A 153 -1.24 11.90 7.32
C ASN A 153 -2.37 11.06 7.92
N GLU A 154 -3.08 10.28 7.09
CA GLU A 154 -4.08 9.30 7.55
C GLU A 154 -3.43 8.24 8.46
N VAL A 155 -2.29 7.66 8.05
CA VAL A 155 -1.56 6.67 8.86
C VAL A 155 -1.06 7.25 10.19
N LYS A 156 -0.63 8.52 10.22
CA LYS A 156 -0.26 9.19 11.48
C LYS A 156 -1.47 9.40 12.39
N LYS A 157 -2.64 9.69 11.83
CA LYS A 157 -3.88 9.87 12.59
C LYS A 157 -4.35 8.55 13.20
N GLU A 158 -4.39 7.47 12.44
CA GLU A 158 -4.77 6.13 12.92
C GLU A 158 -3.82 5.60 14.02
N ARG A 159 -2.51 5.87 13.91
CA ARG A 159 -1.55 5.50 14.98
C ARG A 159 -1.74 6.29 16.27
N MET A 160 -2.29 7.51 16.19
CA MET A 160 -2.65 8.30 17.37
C MET A 160 -4.02 7.87 17.95
N ASP A 161 -4.90 7.31 17.13
CA ASP A 161 -6.25 6.84 17.47
C ASP A 161 -6.27 5.38 17.98
N LEU A 162 -5.23 4.94 18.70
CA LEU A 162 -5.21 3.65 19.41
C LEU A 162 -5.77 3.77 20.85
N THR A 163 -6.33 4.92 21.21
CA THR A 163 -6.97 5.21 22.50
C THR A 163 -8.22 4.37 22.79
N PHE A 164 -8.77 3.66 21.79
CA PHE A 164 -9.98 2.84 21.95
C PHE A 164 -9.72 1.40 22.42
N LEU A 165 -8.46 0.99 22.64
CA LEU A 165 -8.14 -0.35 23.17
C LEU A 165 -8.18 -0.43 24.71
N GLN A 166 -8.71 0.58 25.40
CA GLN A 166 -9.12 0.47 26.80
C GLN A 166 -10.65 0.41 26.87
N GLU A 167 -11.19 -0.81 26.91
CA GLU A 167 -12.21 -1.27 27.88
C GLU A 167 -12.87 -2.58 27.44
N SER A 168 -12.54 -3.66 28.14
CA SER A 168 -13.52 -4.64 28.60
C SER A 168 -13.14 -4.98 30.04
N LYS A 169 -13.73 -4.24 30.98
CA LYS A 169 -13.92 -4.74 32.34
C LYS A 169 -15.28 -5.43 32.35
N ASP A 170 -15.26 -6.68 32.78
CA ASP A 170 -16.42 -7.56 32.87
C ASP A 170 -17.54 -6.91 33.68
N VAL A 171 -18.77 -7.07 33.17
CA VAL A 171 -20.02 -6.70 33.83
C VAL A 171 -20.42 -7.86 34.74
N ASP A 172 -20.56 -7.61 36.03
CA ASP A 172 -21.47 -8.36 36.90
C ASP A 172 -22.17 -7.40 37.89
N ILE A 173 -23.41 -7.80 38.20
CA ILE A 173 -24.57 -7.03 38.67
C ILE A 173 -24.60 -6.88 40.20
N ASP A 174 -24.83 -5.67 40.75
CA ASP A 174 -25.94 -5.31 41.65
C ASP A 174 -25.78 -3.88 42.26
N SER A 175 -26.92 -3.26 42.60
CA SER A 175 -27.10 -1.90 43.17
C SER A 175 -27.51 -1.97 44.68
N PRO A 176 -27.71 -0.90 45.50
CA PRO A 176 -27.65 0.56 45.27
C PRO A 176 -26.94 1.43 46.37
N GLU A 177 -26.72 2.71 46.04
CA GLU A 177 -26.59 3.98 46.84
C GLU A 177 -26.07 4.01 48.30
N ALA A 178 -24.95 4.73 48.54
CA ALA A 178 -24.78 5.72 49.63
C ALA A 178 -23.44 6.52 49.56
N GLU A 179 -23.61 7.84 49.58
CA GLU A 179 -22.75 9.01 49.90
C GLU A 179 -21.29 8.90 50.44
N LEU A 180 -20.42 9.68 49.78
CA LEU A 180 -19.49 10.72 50.30
C LEU A 180 -18.07 10.38 50.83
N LYS A 181 -17.10 11.13 50.24
CA LYS A 181 -15.78 11.62 50.70
C LYS A 181 -14.50 10.95 50.18
N ASN A 182 -13.78 11.78 49.43
CA ASN A 182 -12.34 12.06 49.52
C ASN A 182 -11.35 10.91 49.32
N SER A 183 -10.63 10.94 48.21
CA SER A 183 -9.28 11.52 48.13
C SER A 183 -8.63 11.04 46.84
N ILE A 184 -7.87 11.92 46.20
CA ILE A 184 -6.98 11.58 45.10
C ILE A 184 -5.67 11.12 45.75
N PRO A 185 -5.17 9.90 45.47
CA PRO A 185 -3.75 9.63 45.56
C PRO A 185 -3.15 9.57 44.16
N THR A 186 -2.35 10.60 43.90
CA THR A 186 -1.33 10.70 42.86
C THR A 186 -0.29 9.59 43.00
N GLU A 187 -0.17 8.71 42.01
CA GLU A 187 1.05 7.98 41.67
C GLU A 187 1.08 7.84 40.13
N PRO A 188 2.19 8.18 39.45
CA PRO A 188 2.29 8.01 38.01
C PRO A 188 2.55 6.53 37.72
N GLU A 189 1.57 5.83 37.18
CA GLU A 189 1.79 4.48 36.66
C GLU A 189 2.93 4.54 35.63
N GLU A 190 4.06 3.91 35.95
CA GLU A 190 5.26 3.86 35.12
C GLU A 190 4.89 3.28 33.75
N ASN A 191 4.74 4.16 32.76
CA ASN A 191 4.54 3.76 31.38
C ASN A 191 5.72 2.86 30.96
N MET A 192 5.45 1.68 30.40
CA MET A 192 6.45 0.68 30.00
C MET A 192 7.58 1.26 29.14
N TYR A 193 7.29 2.35 28.40
CA TYR A 193 8.29 3.12 27.67
C TYR A 193 9.38 3.72 28.59
N LEU A 194 9.00 4.31 29.73
CA LEU A 194 9.92 4.88 30.72
C LEU A 194 10.74 3.77 31.40
N PHE A 195 10.13 2.62 31.68
CA PHE A 195 10.82 1.45 32.23
C PHE A 195 11.91 0.94 31.28
N LEU A 196 11.60 0.81 29.98
CA LEU A 196 12.57 0.36 28.98
C LEU A 196 13.67 1.40 28.73
N GLN A 197 13.36 2.70 28.79
CA GLN A 197 14.38 3.75 28.75
C GLN A 197 15.32 3.68 29.95
N LYS A 198 14.79 3.41 31.16
CA LYS A 198 15.59 3.26 32.38
C LYS A 198 16.55 2.07 32.29
N ILE A 199 16.09 0.93 31.79
CA ILE A 199 16.94 -0.24 31.54
C ILE A 199 18.05 0.10 30.54
N ARG A 200 17.70 0.73 29.42
CA ARG A 200 18.68 1.12 28.39
C ARG A 200 19.78 2.03 28.94
N ASN A 201 19.44 2.99 29.80
CA ASN A 201 20.40 3.91 30.38
C ASN A 201 21.33 3.24 31.40
N LEU A 202 20.87 2.18 32.08
CA LEU A 202 21.69 1.40 33.02
C LEU A 202 22.69 0.49 32.31
N THR A 203 22.39 0.04 31.09
CA THR A 203 23.29 -0.82 30.30
C THR A 203 24.39 -0.08 29.55
N LEU A 204 24.38 1.26 29.55
CA LEU A 204 25.34 2.11 28.82
C LEU A 204 26.37 2.80 29.73
N ASN A 205 26.44 2.42 31.01
CA ASN A 205 27.54 2.77 31.93
C ASN A 205 28.40 1.55 32.23
#